data_AF-A0A182F1H6-F1
#
_entry.id   AF-A0A182F1H6-F1
#
_cell.length_a   1.000
_cell.length_b   1.000
_cell.length_c   1.000
_cell.angle_alpha   90.00
_cell.angle_beta   90.00
_cell.angle_gamma   90.00
#
_symmetry.space_group_name_H-M   'P 1'
#
loop_
_entity.id
_entity.type
_entity.pdbx_description
1 polymer ?
#
loop_
_entity_poly.entity_id
_entity_poly.type
_entity_poly.pdbx_seq_one_letter_code
_entity_poly.pdbx_strand_id
1 'polypeptide(L)'
;MVDRLAHNVLLDVEQAIALFGELAAVGPDQTGTGLQPPRSLLSAVVHKLCEEELGHVVEIVRFLRCYHQSETEQPDLRVQVLLVGVEELLRYLNALVPCVARTGCTLLVYGALDELLSSGCLAGGTGGTGIEPTFLDLEDTVQRAGNLKLSIEYIVRDAASAIAHPLTDDDASSLGALFEHIGYELLRRVVDEAYADHAAGLGHICDFVEHLPCIDQQIVACQVLYRRMGMDSARLRNGATVLAYRMRKVMRYTDFGRSKYAGEMRKLKLRLPEGVYAIVWGYVNIAGNQYLAPKGRQERIGELRCKPAAWIETCSKAAKHELQTDDRGKCFAIKNTHTGLFLTEQEPAGFCYVESTQDRWTVEVIRRGEDVGYKITNLRTGNALVPEGDVRIGIDDQIDGFNLVDFNERALVIVQKFELHRKKAACVVQ
;
A
#
# COMPACT_ATOMS: atom_id res chain seq x y z
N MET A 1 -15.05 2.69 -32.20
CA MET A 1 -16.22 1.89 -31.77
C MET A 1 -16.43 2.05 -30.27
N VAL A 2 -15.37 1.91 -29.45
CA VAL A 2 -15.34 2.28 -28.01
C VAL A 2 -15.76 3.74 -27.77
N ASP A 3 -15.27 4.71 -28.57
CA ASP A 3 -15.66 6.13 -28.44
C ASP A 3 -17.14 6.43 -28.72
N ARG A 4 -17.82 5.58 -29.49
CA ARG A 4 -19.28 5.71 -29.73
C ARG A 4 -20.10 5.10 -28.61
N LEU A 5 -19.61 4.03 -27.99
CA LEU A 5 -20.25 3.42 -26.83
C LEU A 5 -20.17 4.37 -25.62
N ALA A 6 -18.98 4.89 -25.33
CA ALA A 6 -18.77 5.88 -24.27
C ALA A 6 -19.58 7.17 -24.49
N HIS A 7 -19.72 7.63 -25.74
CA HIS A 7 -20.54 8.81 -26.07
C HIS A 7 -22.04 8.55 -25.90
N ASN A 8 -22.54 7.38 -26.30
CA ASN A 8 -23.95 7.01 -26.12
C ASN A 8 -24.28 6.80 -24.63
N VAL A 9 -23.37 6.21 -23.86
CA VAL A 9 -23.47 6.07 -22.41
C VAL A 9 -23.52 7.43 -21.72
N LEU A 10 -22.63 8.37 -22.09
CA LEU A 10 -22.68 9.74 -21.57
C LEU A 10 -24.00 10.43 -21.92
N LEU A 11 -24.55 10.20 -23.11
CA LEU A 11 -25.87 10.70 -23.53
C LEU A 11 -27.01 10.08 -22.73
N ASP A 12 -26.97 8.78 -22.43
CA ASP A 12 -27.97 8.09 -21.61
C ASP A 12 -27.88 8.52 -20.13
N VAL A 13 -26.66 8.78 -19.64
CA VAL A 13 -26.42 9.37 -18.31
C VAL A 13 -26.89 10.82 -18.26
N GLU A 14 -26.58 11.65 -19.27
CA GLU A 14 -27.07 13.03 -19.37
C GLU A 14 -28.60 13.10 -19.51
N GLN A 15 -29.21 12.18 -20.27
CA GLN A 15 -30.67 12.05 -20.35
C GLN A 15 -31.29 11.57 -19.04
N ALA A 16 -30.66 10.61 -18.34
CA ALA A 16 -31.09 10.20 -17.01
C ALA A 16 -30.97 11.35 -16.00
N ILE A 17 -29.87 12.12 -16.03
CA ILE A 17 -29.65 13.33 -15.23
C ILE A 17 -30.71 14.40 -15.55
N ALA A 18 -31.05 14.60 -16.83
CA ALA A 18 -32.10 15.52 -17.25
C ALA A 18 -33.49 15.08 -16.75
N LEU A 19 -33.82 13.79 -16.87
CA LEU A 19 -35.03 13.18 -16.30
C LEU A 19 -35.12 13.37 -14.77
N PHE A 20 -33.98 13.33 -14.07
CA PHE A 20 -33.95 13.64 -12.64
C PHE A 20 -34.13 15.13 -12.33
N GLY A 21 -33.55 16.03 -13.14
CA GLY A 21 -33.78 17.47 -13.05
C GLY A 21 -35.26 17.83 -13.24
N GLU A 22 -35.94 17.13 -14.15
CA GLU A 22 -37.38 17.27 -14.36
C GLU A 22 -38.20 16.77 -13.17
N LEU A 23 -37.82 15.65 -12.54
CA LEU A 23 -38.46 15.16 -11.31
C LEU A 23 -38.22 16.05 -10.09
N ALA A 24 -37.05 16.70 -10.01
CA ALA A 24 -36.75 17.68 -8.98
C ALA A 24 -37.59 18.97 -9.09
N ALA A 25 -37.97 19.33 -10.32
CA ALA A 25 -38.80 20.49 -10.62
C ALA A 25 -40.29 20.26 -10.31
N VAL A 26 -40.74 19.00 -10.25
CA VAL A 26 -42.12 18.64 -9.88
C VAL A 26 -42.19 18.48 -8.36
N GLY A 27 -42.52 19.57 -7.66
CA GLY A 27 -42.71 19.55 -6.21
C GLY A 27 -43.80 18.56 -5.73
N PRO A 28 -43.82 18.21 -4.43
CA PRO A 28 -44.69 17.18 -3.85
C PRO A 28 -46.19 17.38 -4.09
N ASP A 29 -46.63 18.63 -4.32
CA ASP A 29 -48.03 19.00 -4.50
C ASP A 29 -48.59 18.75 -5.92
N GLN A 30 -47.80 18.24 -6.87
CA GLN A 30 -48.24 17.99 -8.25
C GLN A 30 -48.39 16.50 -8.61
N THR A 31 -48.57 15.62 -7.63
CA THR A 31 -48.77 14.17 -7.84
C THR A 31 -50.16 13.78 -8.40
N GLY A 32 -50.94 14.74 -8.90
CA GLY A 32 -52.23 14.50 -9.57
C GLY A 32 -52.14 13.98 -11.01
N THR A 33 -50.96 14.02 -11.64
CA THR A 33 -50.75 13.55 -13.01
C THR A 33 -49.65 12.50 -13.08
N GLY A 34 -50.01 11.21 -12.95
CA GLY A 34 -49.36 10.04 -13.60
C GLY A 34 -47.83 9.84 -13.51
N LEU A 35 -47.09 10.64 -12.75
CA LEU A 35 -45.64 10.55 -12.63
C LEU A 35 -45.27 9.44 -11.65
N GLN A 36 -44.45 8.51 -12.13
CA GLN A 36 -43.95 7.38 -11.35
C GLN A 36 -43.14 7.87 -10.14
N PRO A 37 -43.28 7.26 -8.94
CA PRO A 37 -42.58 7.70 -7.74
C PRO A 37 -41.05 7.70 -7.92
N PRO A 38 -40.30 8.55 -7.17
CA PRO A 38 -38.84 8.69 -7.30
C PRO A 38 -38.10 7.35 -7.29
N ARG A 39 -38.60 6.40 -6.48
CA ARG A 39 -38.06 5.05 -6.36
C ARG A 39 -38.21 4.20 -7.63
N SER A 40 -39.36 4.21 -8.29
CA SER A 40 -39.55 3.40 -9.51
C SER A 40 -38.74 3.95 -10.67
N LEU A 41 -38.55 5.28 -10.75
CA LEU A 41 -37.69 5.86 -11.76
C LEU A 41 -36.20 5.59 -11.48
N LEU A 42 -35.76 5.76 -10.23
CA LEU A 42 -34.39 5.38 -9.82
C LEU A 42 -34.12 3.90 -10.07
N SER A 43 -35.08 3.03 -9.77
CA SER A 43 -34.96 1.60 -10.04
C SER A 43 -34.83 1.32 -11.54
N ALA A 44 -35.65 1.96 -12.38
CA ALA A 44 -35.57 1.81 -13.83
C ALA A 44 -34.23 2.32 -14.40
N VAL A 45 -33.71 3.43 -13.89
CA VAL A 45 -32.41 3.98 -14.30
C VAL A 45 -31.27 3.06 -13.89
N VAL A 46 -31.25 2.61 -12.64
CA VAL A 46 -30.22 1.68 -12.14
C VAL A 46 -30.25 0.37 -12.92
N HIS A 47 -31.43 -0.21 -13.15
CA HIS A 47 -31.55 -1.43 -13.94
C HIS A 47 -31.09 -1.22 -15.39
N LYS A 48 -31.58 -0.17 -16.07
CA LYS A 48 -31.25 0.07 -17.48
C LYS A 48 -29.76 0.39 -17.70
N LEU A 49 -29.15 1.19 -16.83
CA LEU A 49 -27.74 1.55 -16.97
C LEU A 49 -26.84 0.39 -16.51
N CYS A 50 -27.11 -0.23 -15.36
CA CYS A 50 -26.21 -1.24 -14.82
C CYS A 50 -26.38 -2.63 -15.45
N GLU A 51 -27.46 -2.92 -16.20
CA GLU A 51 -27.60 -4.22 -16.92
C GLU A 51 -26.47 -4.48 -17.93
N GLU A 52 -25.82 -3.42 -18.46
CA GLU A 52 -24.79 -3.56 -19.50
C GLU A 52 -23.35 -3.50 -18.95
N GLU A 53 -23.05 -2.67 -17.95
CA GLU A 53 -21.69 -2.49 -17.43
C GLU A 53 -21.66 -1.96 -15.99
N LEU A 54 -20.80 -2.52 -15.13
CA LEU A 54 -20.57 -2.02 -13.76
C LEU A 54 -19.94 -0.62 -13.73
N GLY A 55 -19.36 -0.18 -14.85
CA GLY A 55 -18.81 1.16 -15.03
C GLY A 55 -19.81 2.22 -14.58
N HIS A 56 -21.07 2.09 -15.00
CA HIS A 56 -22.16 3.05 -14.74
C HIS A 56 -22.47 3.32 -13.27
N VAL A 57 -22.01 2.45 -12.35
CA VAL A 57 -22.13 2.73 -10.90
C VAL A 57 -21.36 3.99 -10.53
N VAL A 58 -20.21 4.26 -11.16
CA VAL A 58 -19.41 5.46 -10.90
C VAL A 58 -20.19 6.71 -11.28
N GLU A 59 -20.82 6.72 -12.46
CA GLU A 59 -21.60 7.83 -12.99
C GLU A 59 -22.83 8.11 -12.12
N ILE A 60 -23.54 7.06 -11.69
CA ILE A 60 -24.70 7.21 -10.80
C ILE A 60 -24.25 7.76 -9.44
N VAL A 61 -23.16 7.25 -8.85
CA VAL A 61 -22.63 7.77 -7.58
C VAL A 61 -22.19 9.23 -7.69
N ARG A 62 -21.51 9.60 -8.79
CA ARG A 62 -21.14 11.00 -9.07
C ARG A 62 -22.38 11.87 -9.19
N PHE A 63 -23.41 11.42 -9.90
CA PHE A 63 -24.68 12.13 -9.99
C PHE A 63 -25.32 12.35 -8.61
N LEU A 64 -25.48 11.29 -7.82
CA LEU A 64 -26.09 11.38 -6.48
C LEU A 64 -25.32 12.35 -5.58
N ARG A 65 -23.98 12.34 -5.67
CA ARG A 65 -23.10 13.29 -4.97
C ARG A 65 -23.33 14.74 -5.44
N CYS A 66 -23.31 14.99 -6.75
CA CYS A 66 -23.53 16.33 -7.31
C CYS A 66 -24.95 16.86 -7.02
N TYR A 67 -25.97 16.01 -7.15
CA TYR A 67 -27.35 16.39 -6.88
C TYR A 67 -27.55 16.75 -5.41
N HIS A 68 -26.98 15.97 -4.49
CA HIS A 68 -26.99 16.31 -3.06
C HIS A 68 -26.30 17.65 -2.75
N GLN A 69 -25.22 17.95 -3.46
CA GLN A 69 -24.45 19.20 -3.29
C GLN A 69 -25.06 20.41 -4.02
N SER A 70 -26.05 20.20 -4.90
CA SER A 70 -26.66 21.28 -5.66
C SER A 70 -27.44 22.24 -4.76
N GLU A 71 -27.41 23.55 -5.04
CA GLU A 71 -28.15 24.58 -4.29
C GLU A 71 -29.64 24.64 -4.69
N THR A 72 -30.30 23.49 -4.83
CA THR A 72 -31.74 23.44 -5.12
C THR A 72 -32.56 23.91 -3.91
N GLU A 73 -33.72 24.53 -4.19
CA GLU A 73 -34.61 25.10 -3.17
C GLU A 73 -35.27 24.05 -2.25
N GLN A 74 -35.08 22.75 -2.54
CA GLN A 74 -35.73 21.64 -1.82
C GLN A 74 -34.70 20.73 -1.13
N PRO A 75 -34.25 21.09 0.09
CA PRO A 75 -33.22 20.34 0.82
C PRO A 75 -33.62 18.88 1.11
N ASP A 76 -34.89 18.64 1.43
CA ASP A 76 -35.40 17.33 1.85
C ASP A 76 -35.41 16.33 0.68
N LEU A 77 -35.75 16.80 -0.52
CA LEU A 77 -35.75 15.97 -1.73
C LEU A 77 -34.34 15.50 -2.10
N ARG A 78 -33.31 16.32 -1.85
CA ARG A 78 -31.89 15.95 -2.10
C ARG A 78 -31.47 14.74 -1.28
N VAL A 79 -31.79 14.74 0.01
CA VAL A 79 -31.46 13.64 0.92
C VAL A 79 -32.25 12.38 0.56
N GLN A 80 -33.54 12.53 0.22
CA GLN A 80 -34.38 11.41 -0.19
C GLN A 80 -33.88 10.75 -1.47
N VAL A 81 -33.53 11.54 -2.50
CA VAL A 81 -32.97 11.03 -3.77
C VAL A 81 -31.64 10.32 -3.54
N LEU A 82 -30.77 10.86 -2.67
CA LEU A 82 -29.51 10.21 -2.30
C LEU A 82 -29.76 8.83 -1.66
N LEU A 83 -30.60 8.76 -0.62
CA LEU A 83 -30.83 7.52 0.11
C LEU A 83 -31.52 6.46 -0.76
N VAL A 84 -32.56 6.85 -1.51
CA VAL A 84 -33.25 5.93 -2.42
C VAL A 84 -32.30 5.47 -3.54
N GLY A 85 -31.50 6.37 -4.11
CA GLY A 85 -30.52 6.01 -5.13
C GLY A 85 -29.49 5.01 -4.62
N VAL A 86 -28.97 5.21 -3.40
CA VAL A 86 -28.07 4.27 -2.74
C VAL A 86 -28.75 2.91 -2.49
N GLU A 87 -29.98 2.89 -1.98
CA GLU A 87 -30.73 1.65 -1.75
C GLU A 87 -30.97 0.85 -3.03
N GLU A 88 -31.30 1.53 -4.15
CA GLU A 88 -31.49 0.87 -5.45
C GLU A 88 -30.16 0.32 -6.00
N LEU A 89 -29.07 1.10 -5.93
CA LEU A 89 -27.73 0.64 -6.31
C LEU A 89 -27.30 -0.58 -5.49
N LEU A 90 -27.48 -0.54 -4.18
CA LEU A 90 -27.12 -1.66 -3.31
C LEU A 90 -27.99 -2.88 -3.57
N ARG A 91 -29.28 -2.70 -3.88
CA ARG A 91 -30.15 -3.83 -4.25
C ARG A 91 -29.68 -4.49 -5.53
N TYR A 92 -29.32 -3.70 -6.55
CA TYR A 92 -28.76 -4.20 -7.80
C TYR A 92 -27.44 -4.94 -7.53
N LEU A 93 -26.48 -4.32 -6.84
CA LEU A 93 -25.18 -4.93 -6.52
C LEU A 93 -25.34 -6.23 -5.71
N ASN A 94 -26.29 -6.28 -4.78
CA ASN A 94 -26.56 -7.47 -3.97
C ASN A 94 -27.18 -8.63 -4.76
N ALA A 95 -27.85 -8.34 -5.87
CA ALA A 95 -28.37 -9.37 -6.77
C ALA A 95 -27.28 -9.99 -7.67
N LEU A 96 -26.13 -9.31 -7.82
CA LEU A 96 -25.01 -9.80 -8.62
C LEU A 96 -24.22 -10.91 -7.92
N VAL A 97 -23.56 -11.75 -8.72
CA VAL A 97 -22.60 -12.75 -8.23
C VAL A 97 -21.46 -12.05 -7.47
N PRO A 98 -21.04 -12.55 -6.29
CA PRO A 98 -19.90 -12.00 -5.57
C PRO A 98 -18.61 -12.02 -6.42
N CYS A 99 -17.99 -10.85 -6.60
CA CYS A 99 -16.70 -10.69 -7.29
C CYS A 99 -16.01 -9.39 -6.84
N VAL A 100 -14.73 -9.22 -7.20
CA VAL A 100 -13.91 -8.06 -6.78
C VAL A 100 -14.50 -6.73 -7.25
N ALA A 101 -14.94 -6.67 -8.51
CA ALA A 101 -15.56 -5.47 -9.08
C ALA A 101 -16.84 -5.07 -8.31
N ARG A 102 -17.70 -6.05 -7.95
CA ARG A 102 -18.88 -5.81 -7.11
C ARG A 102 -18.49 -5.27 -5.74
N THR A 103 -17.50 -5.86 -5.08
CA THR A 103 -17.02 -5.40 -3.76
C THR A 103 -16.52 -3.96 -3.85
N GLY A 104 -15.73 -3.63 -4.87
CA GLY A 104 -15.25 -2.27 -5.14
C GLY A 104 -16.38 -1.27 -5.36
N CYS A 105 -17.36 -1.61 -6.20
CA CYS A 105 -18.53 -0.77 -6.44
C CYS A 105 -19.35 -0.56 -5.17
N THR A 106 -19.51 -1.60 -4.35
CA THR A 106 -20.22 -1.52 -3.08
C THR A 106 -19.48 -0.59 -2.10
N LEU A 107 -18.15 -0.69 -2.03
CA LEU A 107 -17.31 0.21 -1.23
C LEU A 107 -17.41 1.66 -1.71
N LEU A 108 -17.42 1.89 -3.03
CA LEU A 108 -17.59 3.22 -3.60
C LEU A 108 -18.92 3.85 -3.16
N VAL A 109 -20.02 3.11 -3.26
CA VAL A 109 -21.36 3.57 -2.88
C VAL A 109 -21.40 3.94 -1.40
N TYR A 110 -20.95 3.04 -0.51
CA TYR A 110 -20.94 3.33 0.93
C TYR A 110 -19.96 4.44 1.31
N GLY A 111 -18.80 4.51 0.67
CA GLY A 111 -17.82 5.55 0.90
C GLY A 111 -18.34 6.93 0.51
N ALA A 112 -19.05 7.04 -0.62
CA ALA A 112 -19.70 8.26 -1.04
C ALA A 112 -20.82 8.66 -0.07
N LEU A 113 -21.62 7.70 0.40
CA LEU A 113 -22.64 7.96 1.40
C LEU A 113 -22.02 8.48 2.72
N ASP A 114 -20.98 7.81 3.24
CA ASP A 114 -20.33 8.20 4.49
C ASP A 114 -19.73 9.61 4.43
N GLU A 115 -19.10 9.98 3.31
CA GLU A 115 -18.59 11.32 3.06
C GLU A 115 -19.71 12.37 3.08
N LEU A 116 -20.80 12.12 2.35
CA LEU A 116 -21.93 13.04 2.24
C LEU A 116 -22.65 13.22 3.58
N LEU A 117 -22.87 12.14 4.31
CA LEU A 117 -23.55 12.19 5.60
C LEU A 117 -22.68 12.83 6.70
N SER A 118 -21.37 12.62 6.65
CA SER A 118 -20.42 13.21 7.62
C SER A 118 -20.23 14.72 7.41
N SER A 119 -20.66 15.27 6.27
CA SER A 119 -20.61 16.72 5.99
C SER A 119 -21.61 17.56 6.82
N GLY A 120 -22.41 16.93 7.67
CA GLY A 120 -23.26 17.61 8.67
C GLY A 120 -24.72 17.80 8.25
N CYS A 121 -25.15 17.28 7.08
CA CYS A 121 -26.53 17.44 6.59
C CYS A 121 -27.60 16.72 7.42
N LEU A 122 -27.23 15.74 8.26
CA LEU A 122 -28.14 15.06 9.19
C LEU A 122 -27.98 15.51 10.65
N ALA A 123 -26.99 16.36 10.95
CA ALA A 123 -26.80 16.91 12.28
C ALA A 123 -27.72 18.13 12.42
N GLY A 124 -28.95 17.90 12.88
CA GLY A 124 -29.84 18.98 13.27
C GLY A 124 -29.16 19.89 14.31
N GLY A 125 -28.84 21.13 13.92
CA GLY A 125 -28.65 22.23 14.86
C GLY A 125 -27.42 23.14 14.67
N THR A 126 -27.73 24.44 14.58
CA THR A 126 -26.95 25.60 15.08
C THR A 126 -26.05 26.41 14.13
N GLY A 127 -26.37 26.49 12.83
CA GLY A 127 -25.81 27.53 11.94
C GLY A 127 -26.92 28.22 11.15
N GLY A 128 -27.30 29.42 11.55
CA GLY A 128 -28.58 30.04 11.22
C GLY A 128 -28.80 30.40 9.75
N THR A 129 -29.89 29.88 9.18
CA THR A 129 -30.89 30.58 8.35
C THR A 129 -32.16 29.73 8.27
N GLY A 130 -33.06 29.90 9.24
CA GLY A 130 -34.52 30.07 9.06
C GLY A 130 -35.36 29.12 8.19
N ILE A 131 -34.96 27.90 7.85
CA ILE A 131 -35.87 26.90 7.28
C ILE A 131 -35.72 25.64 8.11
N GLU A 132 -36.66 25.40 9.04
CA GLU A 132 -36.82 24.11 9.69
C GLU A 132 -37.25 23.10 8.62
N PRO A 133 -36.44 22.07 8.32
CA PRO A 133 -36.88 20.99 7.45
C PRO A 133 -38.11 20.30 8.06
N THR A 134 -39.14 20.11 7.23
CA THR A 134 -40.42 19.49 7.61
C THR A 134 -40.22 17.99 7.76
N PHE A 135 -39.46 17.60 8.77
CA PHE A 135 -39.12 16.23 9.05
C PHE A 135 -40.30 15.49 9.70
N LEU A 136 -41.20 14.97 8.88
CA LEU A 136 -42.17 13.96 9.34
C LEU A 136 -41.53 12.55 9.46
N ASP A 137 -40.24 12.38 9.12
CA ASP A 137 -39.56 11.07 9.12
C ASP A 137 -38.03 11.16 9.40
N LEU A 138 -37.57 12.15 10.18
CA LEU A 138 -36.13 12.32 10.51
C LEU A 138 -35.57 11.08 11.21
N GLU A 139 -36.32 10.50 12.15
CA GLU A 139 -35.89 9.30 12.87
C GLU A 139 -35.69 8.13 11.92
N ASP A 140 -36.63 7.88 11.01
CA ASP A 140 -36.53 6.84 9.98
C ASP A 140 -35.36 7.09 9.01
N THR A 141 -35.15 8.35 8.61
CA THR A 141 -34.06 8.75 7.71
C THR A 141 -32.70 8.57 8.38
N VAL A 142 -32.57 8.97 9.64
CA VAL A 142 -31.36 8.80 10.46
C VAL A 142 -31.12 7.33 10.76
N GLN A 143 -32.17 6.56 11.05
CA GLN A 143 -32.09 5.11 11.29
C GLN A 143 -31.62 4.39 10.02
N ARG A 144 -32.17 4.72 8.85
CA ARG A 144 -31.75 4.17 7.54
C ARG A 144 -30.29 4.51 7.24
N ALA A 145 -29.92 5.78 7.40
CA ALA A 145 -28.55 6.25 7.23
C ALA A 145 -27.58 5.53 8.19
N GLY A 146 -27.98 5.35 9.45
CA GLY A 146 -27.21 4.63 10.47
C GLY A 146 -27.01 3.15 10.12
N ASN A 147 -28.06 2.47 9.67
CA ASN A 147 -27.99 1.06 9.24
C ASN A 147 -27.07 0.88 8.02
N LEU A 148 -27.17 1.79 7.04
CA LEU A 148 -26.29 1.82 5.88
C LEU A 148 -24.83 2.10 6.32
N LYS A 149 -24.61 3.03 7.24
CA LYS A 149 -23.28 3.34 7.77
C LYS A 149 -22.65 2.16 8.51
N LEU A 150 -23.41 1.43 9.33
CA LEU A 150 -22.90 0.22 9.99
C LEU A 150 -22.43 -0.86 9.01
N SER A 151 -22.97 -0.85 7.79
CA SER A 151 -22.60 -1.79 6.73
C SER A 151 -21.24 -1.48 6.10
N ILE A 152 -20.73 -0.23 6.24
CA ILE A 152 -19.43 0.15 5.68
C ILE A 152 -18.29 -0.66 6.27
N GLU A 153 -18.35 -1.01 7.56
CA GLU A 153 -17.29 -1.78 8.22
C GLU A 153 -17.14 -3.18 7.61
N TYR A 154 -18.26 -3.84 7.30
CA TYR A 154 -18.25 -5.14 6.65
C TYR A 154 -17.68 -5.05 5.23
N ILE A 155 -18.07 -4.03 4.47
CA ILE A 155 -17.59 -3.83 3.10
C ILE A 155 -16.11 -3.42 3.06
N VAL A 156 -15.64 -2.63 4.04
CA VAL A 156 -14.22 -2.32 4.20
C VAL A 156 -13.43 -3.60 4.43
N ARG A 157 -13.91 -4.50 5.30
CA ARG A 157 -13.28 -5.80 5.53
C ARG A 157 -13.27 -6.69 4.29
N ASP A 158 -14.36 -6.72 3.53
CA ASP A 158 -14.42 -7.50 2.29
C ASP A 158 -13.44 -6.97 1.24
N ALA A 159 -13.37 -5.64 1.06
CA ALA A 159 -12.41 -5.01 0.15
C ALA A 159 -10.96 -5.20 0.62
N ALA A 160 -10.70 -5.04 1.91
CA ALA A 160 -9.41 -5.28 2.52
C ALA A 160 -8.95 -6.73 2.34
N SER A 161 -9.86 -7.68 2.55
CA SER A 161 -9.64 -9.12 2.30
C SER A 161 -9.32 -9.38 0.84
N ALA A 162 -10.07 -8.79 -0.11
CA ALA A 162 -9.79 -8.94 -1.54
C ALA A 162 -8.39 -8.43 -1.91
N ILE A 163 -7.98 -7.27 -1.40
CA ILE A 163 -6.66 -6.66 -1.66
C ILE A 163 -5.51 -7.46 -1.01
N ALA A 164 -5.78 -8.11 0.12
CA ALA A 164 -4.80 -8.92 0.84
C ALA A 164 -4.44 -10.24 0.15
N HIS A 165 -5.25 -10.68 -0.82
CA HIS A 165 -5.07 -11.93 -1.55
C HIS A 165 -4.60 -11.68 -3.00
N PRO A 166 -4.06 -12.70 -3.70
CA PRO A 166 -3.68 -12.54 -5.10
C PRO A 166 -4.87 -12.11 -5.95
N LEU A 167 -4.72 -10.96 -6.63
CA LEU A 167 -5.66 -10.46 -7.63
C LEU A 167 -5.06 -10.62 -9.02
N THR A 168 -5.92 -10.74 -10.02
CA THR A 168 -5.49 -10.54 -11.41
C THR A 168 -5.15 -9.06 -11.63
N ASP A 169 -4.27 -8.76 -12.59
CA ASP A 169 -3.94 -7.36 -12.91
C ASP A 169 -5.20 -6.57 -13.33
N ASP A 170 -6.13 -7.21 -14.04
CA ASP A 170 -7.40 -6.60 -14.45
C ASP A 170 -8.29 -6.26 -13.24
N ASP A 171 -8.39 -7.17 -12.26
CA ASP A 171 -9.14 -6.94 -11.02
C ASP A 171 -8.51 -5.83 -10.16
N ALA A 172 -7.17 -5.85 -10.04
CA ALA A 172 -6.44 -4.83 -9.29
C ALA A 172 -6.57 -3.45 -9.95
N SER A 173 -6.49 -3.39 -11.28
CA SER A 173 -6.70 -2.17 -12.07
C SER A 173 -8.13 -1.64 -11.91
N SER A 174 -9.13 -2.52 -12.08
CA SER A 174 -10.55 -2.16 -11.95
C SER A 174 -10.89 -1.66 -10.55
N LEU A 175 -10.43 -2.37 -9.52
CA LEU A 175 -10.62 -1.94 -8.14
C LEU A 175 -9.85 -0.65 -7.84
N GLY A 176 -8.61 -0.52 -8.31
CA GLY A 176 -7.77 0.66 -8.13
C GLY A 176 -8.40 1.91 -8.73
N ALA A 177 -8.98 1.83 -9.93
CA ALA A 177 -9.63 2.95 -10.61
C ALA A 177 -10.76 3.57 -9.76
N LEU A 178 -11.52 2.76 -9.03
CA LEU A 178 -12.62 3.26 -8.17
C LEU A 178 -12.13 4.18 -7.04
N PHE A 179 -10.86 4.04 -6.62
CA PHE A 179 -10.29 4.90 -5.59
C PHE A 179 -10.08 6.34 -6.05
N GLU A 180 -10.19 6.66 -7.34
CA GLU A 180 -10.28 8.05 -7.81
C GLU A 180 -11.48 8.80 -7.19
N HIS A 181 -12.56 8.07 -6.85
CA HIS A 181 -13.80 8.64 -6.31
C HIS A 181 -13.98 8.44 -4.81
N ILE A 182 -13.02 7.75 -4.18
CA ILE A 182 -13.02 7.44 -2.76
C ILE A 182 -12.07 8.39 -2.02
N GLY A 183 -12.52 8.90 -0.88
CA GLY A 183 -11.71 9.78 -0.03
C GLY A 183 -10.47 9.09 0.56
N TYR A 184 -9.40 9.88 0.78
CA TYR A 184 -8.14 9.39 1.34
C TYR A 184 -8.30 8.70 2.70
N GLU A 185 -9.25 9.12 3.54
CA GLU A 185 -9.48 8.47 4.84
C GLU A 185 -9.96 7.03 4.68
N LEU A 186 -10.89 6.78 3.75
CA LEU A 186 -11.37 5.42 3.49
C LEU A 186 -10.27 4.56 2.85
N LEU A 187 -9.48 5.11 1.93
CA LEU A 187 -8.28 4.42 1.40
C LEU A 187 -7.33 4.03 2.53
N ARG A 188 -7.03 4.93 3.46
CA ARG A 188 -6.16 4.64 4.60
C ARG A 188 -6.72 3.50 5.45
N ARG A 189 -8.02 3.51 5.72
CA ARG A 189 -8.70 2.47 6.49
C ARG A 189 -8.63 1.11 5.79
N VAL A 190 -8.93 1.04 4.50
CA VAL A 190 -8.90 -0.20 3.72
C VAL A 190 -7.48 -0.79 3.67
N VAL A 191 -6.46 0.04 3.42
CA VAL A 191 -5.06 -0.41 3.39
C VAL A 191 -4.57 -0.84 4.77
N ASP A 192 -4.96 -0.11 5.84
CA ASP A 192 -4.61 -0.48 7.21
C ASP A 192 -5.24 -1.82 7.59
N GLU A 193 -6.53 -2.03 7.32
CA GLU A 193 -7.25 -3.28 7.60
C GLU A 193 -6.68 -4.46 6.78
N ALA A 194 -6.42 -4.24 5.48
CA ALA A 194 -5.85 -5.27 4.61
C ALA A 194 -4.52 -5.77 5.17
N TYR A 195 -3.68 -4.85 5.63
CA TYR A 195 -2.40 -5.22 6.21
C TYR A 195 -2.52 -5.73 7.65
N ALA A 196 -3.45 -5.19 8.45
CA ALA A 196 -3.69 -5.57 9.84
C ALA A 196 -3.93 -7.07 9.97
N ASP A 197 -4.82 -7.61 9.16
CA ASP A 197 -5.23 -9.01 9.26
C ASP A 197 -4.35 -9.95 8.42
N HIS A 198 -3.68 -9.41 7.40
CA HIS A 198 -2.92 -10.21 6.43
C HIS A 198 -1.50 -9.68 6.21
N ALA A 199 -0.65 -9.73 7.24
CA ALA A 199 0.73 -9.27 7.14
C ALA A 199 1.54 -9.98 6.02
N ALA A 200 1.23 -11.26 5.76
CA ALA A 200 1.82 -12.02 4.66
C ALA A 200 1.38 -11.52 3.27
N GLY A 201 0.24 -10.82 3.19
CA GLY A 201 -0.32 -10.25 1.96
C GLY A 201 0.34 -8.94 1.51
N LEU A 202 1.42 -8.48 2.16
CA LEU A 202 2.10 -7.23 1.80
C LEU A 202 2.42 -7.10 0.31
N GLY A 203 2.83 -8.19 -0.33
CA GLY A 203 3.11 -8.22 -1.77
C GLY A 203 1.87 -7.85 -2.59
N HIS A 204 0.74 -8.49 -2.30
CA HIS A 204 -0.55 -8.26 -2.97
C HIS A 204 -1.06 -6.84 -2.72
N ILE A 205 -0.91 -6.34 -1.50
CA ILE A 205 -1.27 -4.95 -1.17
C ILE A 205 -0.38 -3.98 -1.96
N CYS A 206 0.93 -4.25 -2.10
CA CYS A 206 1.83 -3.42 -2.91
C CYS A 206 1.49 -3.46 -4.40
N ASP A 207 1.00 -4.60 -4.91
CA ASP A 207 0.53 -4.74 -6.29
C ASP A 207 -0.73 -3.90 -6.52
N PHE A 208 -1.70 -3.98 -5.61
CA PHE A 208 -2.87 -3.12 -5.63
C PHE A 208 -2.48 -1.64 -5.57
N VAL A 209 -1.54 -1.26 -4.71
CA VAL A 209 -1.03 0.12 -4.61
C VAL A 209 -0.41 0.59 -5.93
N GLU A 210 0.20 -0.30 -6.72
CA GLU A 210 0.73 0.04 -8.05
C GLU A 210 -0.36 0.47 -9.03
N HIS A 211 -1.59 -0.02 -8.85
CA HIS A 211 -2.76 0.27 -9.68
C HIS A 211 -3.59 1.47 -9.21
N LEU A 212 -3.23 2.11 -8.08
CA LEU A 212 -3.93 3.31 -7.64
C LEU A 212 -3.71 4.46 -8.64
N PRO A 213 -4.76 5.20 -9.01
CA PRO A 213 -4.79 6.08 -10.18
C PRO A 213 -3.92 7.33 -10.02
N CYS A 214 -3.65 7.78 -8.80
CA CYS A 214 -2.77 8.93 -8.57
C CYS A 214 -1.62 8.62 -7.60
N ILE A 215 -0.48 9.28 -7.84
CA ILE A 215 0.73 9.12 -7.05
C ILE A 215 0.55 9.50 -5.57
N ASP A 216 -0.32 10.47 -5.28
CA ASP A 216 -0.61 10.91 -3.92
C ASP A 216 -1.29 9.81 -3.11
N GLN A 217 -2.19 9.03 -3.72
CA GLN A 217 -2.78 7.85 -3.11
C GLN A 217 -1.75 6.75 -2.87
N GLN A 218 -0.85 6.51 -3.83
CA GLN A 218 0.25 5.55 -3.65
C GLN A 218 1.15 5.93 -2.47
N ILE A 219 1.46 7.22 -2.33
CA ILE A 219 2.26 7.74 -1.21
C ILE A 219 1.52 7.55 0.11
N VAL A 220 0.22 7.88 0.17
CA VAL A 220 -0.60 7.69 1.36
C VAL A 220 -0.66 6.22 1.78
N ALA A 221 -0.85 5.30 0.82
CA ALA A 221 -0.84 3.87 1.11
C ALA A 221 0.51 3.40 1.69
N CYS A 222 1.64 3.85 1.12
CA CYS A 222 2.97 3.55 1.66
C CYS A 222 3.16 4.07 3.09
N GLN A 223 2.62 5.26 3.42
CA GLN A 223 2.67 5.80 4.79
C GLN A 223 1.90 4.94 5.78
N VAL A 224 0.71 4.46 5.39
CA VAL A 224 -0.11 3.56 6.22
C VAL A 224 0.63 2.26 6.49
N LEU A 225 1.16 1.63 5.43
CA LEU A 225 1.94 0.39 5.54
C LEU A 225 3.15 0.56 6.47
N TYR A 226 3.95 1.62 6.27
CA TYR A 226 5.10 1.87 7.13
C TYR A 226 4.71 2.10 8.60
N ARG A 227 3.66 2.89 8.85
CA ARG A 227 3.17 3.15 10.20
C ARG A 227 2.77 1.85 10.89
N ARG A 228 2.01 1.00 10.19
CA ARG A 228 1.55 -0.29 10.72
C ARG A 228 2.69 -1.28 10.93
N MET A 229 3.70 -1.29 10.04
CA MET A 229 4.94 -2.03 10.27
C MET A 229 5.70 -1.55 11.51
N GLY A 230 5.68 -0.24 11.78
CA GLY A 230 6.33 0.33 12.96
C GLY A 230 5.72 -0.09 14.29
N MET A 231 4.46 -0.57 14.29
CA MET A 231 3.77 -1.05 15.49
C MET A 231 4.14 -2.49 15.86
N ASP A 232 4.65 -3.27 14.91
CA ASP A 232 4.97 -4.69 15.08
C ASP A 232 6.36 -5.00 14.49
N SER A 233 7.31 -5.31 15.37
CA SER A 233 8.69 -5.57 14.98
C SER A 233 8.84 -6.76 14.00
N ALA A 234 7.92 -7.74 14.04
CA ALA A 234 7.94 -8.87 13.11
C ALA A 234 7.55 -8.44 11.68
N ARG A 235 6.60 -7.51 11.56
CA ARG A 235 6.20 -6.92 10.27
C ARG A 235 7.32 -6.11 9.64
N LEU A 236 7.98 -5.28 10.46
CA LEU A 236 9.15 -4.53 10.01
C LEU A 236 10.28 -5.46 9.57
N ARG A 237 10.55 -6.53 10.32
CA ARG A 237 11.59 -7.53 10.01
C ARG A 237 11.51 -8.07 8.60
N ASN A 238 10.31 -8.44 8.17
CA ASN A 238 10.08 -9.15 6.91
C ASN A 238 9.65 -8.22 5.76
N GLY A 239 8.99 -7.10 6.07
CA GLY A 239 8.32 -6.28 5.07
C GLY A 239 9.06 -5.02 4.62
N ALA A 240 10.08 -4.57 5.37
CA ALA A 240 10.69 -3.26 5.14
C ALA A 240 11.30 -3.12 3.73
N THR A 241 11.96 -4.15 3.21
CA THR A 241 12.60 -4.12 1.88
C THR A 241 11.58 -4.11 0.75
N VAL A 242 10.47 -4.84 0.89
CA VAL A 242 9.36 -4.86 -0.08
C VAL A 242 8.71 -3.47 -0.15
N LEU A 243 8.40 -2.87 1.00
CA LEU A 243 7.85 -1.52 1.06
C LEU A 243 8.83 -0.48 0.47
N ALA A 244 10.11 -0.57 0.84
CA ALA A 244 11.14 0.32 0.31
C ALA A 244 11.28 0.20 -1.21
N TYR A 245 11.21 -1.02 -1.77
CA TYR A 245 11.18 -1.24 -3.21
C TYR A 245 9.99 -0.55 -3.87
N ARG A 246 8.78 -0.68 -3.30
CA ARG A 246 7.58 0.03 -3.80
C ARG A 246 7.76 1.55 -3.74
N MET A 247 8.27 2.08 -2.62
CA MET A 247 8.60 3.50 -2.50
C MET A 247 9.59 3.97 -3.57
N ARG A 248 10.63 3.16 -3.88
CA ARG A 248 11.60 3.47 -4.95
C ARG A 248 10.93 3.58 -6.30
N LYS A 249 9.98 2.69 -6.63
CA LYS A 249 9.20 2.78 -7.87
C LYS A 249 8.38 4.07 -7.91
N VAL A 250 7.64 4.38 -6.84
CA VAL A 250 6.83 5.61 -6.75
C VAL A 250 7.67 6.86 -6.95
N MET A 251 8.84 6.93 -6.30
CA MET A 251 9.75 8.07 -6.41
C MET A 251 10.42 8.23 -7.79
N ARG A 252 10.29 7.23 -8.68
CA ARG A 252 10.81 7.28 -10.06
C ARG A 252 9.79 7.79 -11.07
N TYR A 253 8.51 7.88 -10.70
CA TYR A 253 7.51 8.47 -11.59
C TYR A 253 7.82 9.93 -11.88
N THR A 254 7.51 10.36 -13.10
CA THR A 254 7.85 11.68 -13.64
C THR A 254 7.17 12.82 -12.88
N ASP A 255 5.97 12.56 -12.35
CA ASP A 255 5.12 13.48 -11.60
C ASP A 255 5.45 13.53 -10.10
N PHE A 256 6.32 12.65 -9.57
CA PHE A 256 6.69 12.61 -8.16
C PHE A 256 7.17 13.96 -7.62
N GLY A 257 7.91 14.74 -8.42
CA GLY A 257 8.37 16.07 -8.00
C GLY A 257 7.24 17.06 -7.73
N ARG A 258 6.07 16.86 -8.34
CA ARG A 258 4.89 17.75 -8.28
C ARG A 258 3.81 17.26 -7.30
N SER A 259 3.92 16.02 -6.81
CA SER A 259 3.01 15.43 -5.83
C SER A 259 2.93 16.27 -4.55
N LYS A 260 1.72 16.41 -4.00
CA LYS A 260 1.46 17.10 -2.73
C LYS A 260 2.20 16.45 -1.57
N TYR A 261 2.34 15.12 -1.59
CA TYR A 261 2.95 14.33 -0.52
C TYR A 261 4.40 13.90 -0.79
N ALA A 262 5.04 14.43 -1.83
CA ALA A 262 6.44 14.09 -2.18
C ALA A 262 7.42 14.33 -1.01
N GLY A 263 7.24 15.42 -0.26
CA GLY A 263 8.04 15.72 0.93
C GLY A 263 7.89 14.66 2.02
N GLU A 264 6.68 14.16 2.24
CA GLU A 264 6.42 13.13 3.22
C GLU A 264 7.00 11.77 2.80
N MET A 265 6.94 11.41 1.51
CA MET A 265 7.60 10.21 1.00
C MET A 265 9.13 10.28 1.19
N ARG A 266 9.75 11.46 0.99
CA ARG A 266 11.18 11.66 1.27
C ARG A 266 11.51 11.51 2.76
N LYS A 267 10.66 12.03 3.66
CA LYS A 267 10.82 11.81 5.11
C LYS A 267 10.68 10.34 5.45
N LEU A 268 9.70 9.65 4.87
CA LEU A 268 9.48 8.22 5.06
C LEU A 268 10.70 7.39 4.65
N LYS A 269 11.27 7.70 3.47
CA LYS A 269 12.51 7.09 2.97
C LYS A 269 13.65 7.18 4.00
N LEU A 270 13.80 8.33 4.66
CA LEU A 270 14.85 8.56 5.66
C LEU A 270 14.58 7.88 7.01
N ARG A 271 13.34 7.44 7.26
CA ARG A 271 12.97 6.68 8.47
C ARG A 271 13.11 5.17 8.30
N LEU A 272 13.39 4.69 7.09
CA LEU A 272 13.67 3.28 6.88
C LEU A 272 14.95 2.87 7.62
N PRO A 273 15.05 1.61 8.10
CA PRO A 273 16.30 1.08 8.61
C PRO A 273 17.44 1.29 7.60
N GLU A 274 18.63 1.67 8.06
CA GLU A 274 19.74 2.07 7.19
C GLU A 274 20.13 0.98 6.18
N GLY A 275 20.17 -0.29 6.62
CA GLY A 275 20.29 -1.47 5.77
C GLY A 275 19.29 -1.51 4.63
N VAL A 276 18.01 -1.32 4.94
CA VAL A 276 16.93 -1.32 3.94
C VAL A 276 17.09 -0.15 2.96
N TYR A 277 17.41 1.05 3.46
CA TYR A 277 17.69 2.20 2.62
C TYR A 277 18.80 1.91 1.61
N ALA A 278 19.91 1.33 2.07
CA ALA A 278 21.05 1.11 1.22
C ALA A 278 20.88 -0.06 0.25
N ILE A 279 20.19 -1.13 0.65
CA ILE A 279 19.78 -2.22 -0.24
C ILE A 279 19.01 -1.67 -1.45
N VAL A 280 18.15 -0.68 -1.21
CA VAL A 280 17.23 -0.19 -2.24
C VAL A 280 17.78 1.01 -3.02
N TRP A 281 18.55 1.91 -2.40
CA TRP A 281 19.00 3.16 -3.03
C TRP A 281 20.52 3.36 -3.08
N GLY A 282 21.34 2.44 -2.57
CA GLY A 282 22.76 2.69 -2.39
C GLY A 282 23.66 1.48 -2.64
N TYR A 283 24.85 1.60 -2.04
CA TYR A 283 25.86 0.56 -1.98
C TYR A 283 26.10 0.20 -0.53
N VAL A 284 26.52 -1.03 -0.30
CA VAL A 284 26.68 -1.63 1.03
C VAL A 284 28.09 -2.17 1.16
N ASN A 285 28.66 -2.15 2.36
CA ASN A 285 29.77 -3.04 2.70
C ASN A 285 29.21 -4.16 3.56
N ILE A 286 29.23 -5.41 3.11
CA ILE A 286 28.73 -6.53 3.93
C ILE A 286 29.81 -6.85 4.97
N ALA A 287 29.54 -6.64 6.26
CA ALA A 287 30.53 -6.84 7.31
C ALA A 287 29.94 -7.44 8.60
N GLY A 288 30.70 -8.28 9.29
CA GLY A 288 30.50 -8.61 10.71
C GLY A 288 31.58 -7.92 11.54
N ASN A 289 32.42 -8.71 12.21
CA ASN A 289 33.72 -8.23 12.74
C ASN A 289 34.74 -7.92 11.62
N GLN A 290 34.48 -8.41 10.42
CA GLN A 290 35.32 -8.29 9.23
C GLN A 290 34.44 -7.99 8.01
N TYR A 291 35.04 -7.48 6.93
CA TYR A 291 34.36 -7.08 5.69
C TYR A 291 34.49 -8.15 4.62
N LEU A 292 33.39 -8.48 3.94
CA LEU A 292 33.38 -9.44 2.84
C LEU A 292 34.00 -8.83 1.58
N ALA A 293 34.98 -9.50 0.98
CA ALA A 293 35.64 -9.04 -0.25
C ALA A 293 36.07 -10.23 -1.13
N PRO A 294 36.23 -10.05 -2.46
CA PRO A 294 36.80 -11.07 -3.33
C PRO A 294 38.31 -11.21 -3.09
N LYS A 295 38.83 -12.43 -3.06
CA LYS A 295 40.29 -12.69 -3.09
C LYS A 295 40.91 -12.21 -4.40
N GLY A 296 42.21 -11.89 -4.35
CA GLY A 296 42.94 -11.37 -5.50
C GLY A 296 43.10 -12.37 -6.66
N ARG A 297 43.23 -13.67 -6.36
CA ARG A 297 43.42 -14.73 -7.36
C ARG A 297 42.10 -15.39 -7.72
N GLN A 298 41.91 -15.62 -9.02
CA GLN A 298 40.82 -16.48 -9.50
C GLN A 298 41.20 -17.94 -9.28
N GLU A 299 40.20 -18.74 -8.93
CA GLU A 299 40.30 -20.17 -8.73
C GLU A 299 39.29 -20.88 -9.62
N ARG A 300 39.58 -22.13 -9.95
CA ARG A 300 38.68 -22.99 -10.70
C ARG A 300 38.17 -24.07 -9.76
N ILE A 301 36.87 -24.06 -9.50
CA ILE A 301 36.18 -25.00 -8.63
C ILE A 301 35.24 -25.82 -9.52
N GLY A 302 35.65 -27.04 -9.84
CA GLY A 302 35.02 -27.83 -10.90
C GLY A 302 35.12 -27.13 -12.26
N GLU A 303 33.97 -26.88 -12.90
CA GLU A 303 33.89 -26.12 -14.15
C GLU A 303 33.77 -24.60 -13.95
N LEU A 304 33.53 -24.16 -12.70
CA LEU A 304 33.28 -22.77 -12.37
C LEU A 304 34.58 -22.00 -12.18
N ARG A 305 34.75 -20.91 -12.95
CA ARG A 305 35.80 -19.92 -12.73
C ARG A 305 35.26 -18.84 -11.80
N CYS A 306 35.83 -18.72 -10.60
CA CYS A 306 35.35 -17.78 -9.60
C CYS A 306 36.50 -17.09 -8.86
N LYS A 307 36.19 -16.02 -8.14
CA LYS A 307 37.08 -15.46 -7.10
C LYS A 307 36.52 -15.87 -5.74
N PRO A 308 37.23 -16.63 -4.90
CA PRO A 308 36.73 -16.96 -3.58
C PRO A 308 36.43 -15.71 -2.77
N ALA A 309 35.40 -15.74 -1.93
CA ALA A 309 35.18 -14.68 -0.96
C ALA A 309 36.16 -14.82 0.22
N ALA A 310 36.47 -13.70 0.85
CA ALA A 310 37.27 -13.63 2.06
C ALA A 310 36.70 -12.55 2.98
N TRP A 311 36.97 -12.71 4.26
CA TRP A 311 36.68 -11.72 5.28
C TRP A 311 37.97 -10.98 5.61
N ILE A 312 37.99 -9.66 5.39
CA ILE A 312 39.16 -8.79 5.57
C ILE A 312 38.91 -7.78 6.70
N GLU A 313 39.93 -7.44 7.46
CA GLU A 313 39.79 -6.54 8.61
C GLU A 313 39.56 -5.07 8.23
N THR A 314 39.98 -4.67 7.03
CA THR A 314 39.94 -3.27 6.58
C THR A 314 38.81 -3.03 5.58
N CYS A 315 37.94 -2.06 5.86
CA CYS A 315 37.00 -1.54 4.87
C CYS A 315 37.76 -0.96 3.67
N SER A 316 37.53 -1.49 2.48
CA SER A 316 38.18 -1.05 1.24
C SER A 316 37.19 -1.01 0.09
N LYS A 317 37.55 -0.38 -1.03
CA LYS A 317 36.71 -0.36 -2.24
C LYS A 317 36.37 -1.77 -2.75
N ALA A 318 37.21 -2.77 -2.46
CA ALA A 318 36.96 -4.16 -2.83
C ALA A 318 35.83 -4.81 -2.01
N ALA A 319 35.47 -4.25 -0.85
CA ALA A 319 34.39 -4.73 0.02
C ALA A 319 33.03 -4.07 -0.24
N LYS A 320 32.92 -3.23 -1.27
CA LYS A 320 31.69 -2.50 -1.62
C LYS A 320 30.83 -3.30 -2.60
N HIS A 321 29.55 -3.47 -2.29
CA HIS A 321 28.57 -4.20 -3.08
C HIS A 321 27.38 -3.34 -3.47
N GLU A 322 26.81 -3.66 -4.63
CA GLU A 322 25.50 -3.24 -5.09
C GLU A 322 24.53 -4.39 -4.87
N LEU A 323 23.37 -4.08 -4.29
CA LEU A 323 22.29 -5.05 -4.09
C LEU A 323 21.22 -4.82 -5.14
N GLN A 324 21.08 -5.78 -6.05
CA GLN A 324 20.15 -5.70 -7.17
C GLN A 324 18.86 -6.39 -6.77
N THR A 325 17.89 -5.60 -6.31
CA THR A 325 16.56 -6.07 -5.86
C THR A 325 15.78 -6.77 -6.97
N ASP A 326 15.22 -7.92 -6.65
CA ASP A 326 14.40 -8.80 -7.50
C ASP A 326 13.11 -9.20 -6.74
N ASP A 327 12.19 -9.90 -7.39
CA ASP A 327 10.93 -10.41 -6.82
C ASP A 327 10.20 -9.35 -5.96
N ARG A 328 9.99 -8.17 -6.56
CA ARG A 328 9.30 -7.04 -5.92
C ARG A 328 9.94 -6.58 -4.60
N GLY A 329 11.25 -6.76 -4.46
CA GLY A 329 12.02 -6.38 -3.27
C GLY A 329 12.07 -7.45 -2.19
N LYS A 330 11.55 -8.66 -2.44
CA LYS A 330 11.67 -9.79 -1.50
C LYS A 330 13.08 -10.35 -1.44
N CYS A 331 13.80 -10.31 -2.56
CA CYS A 331 15.16 -10.81 -2.64
C CYS A 331 16.07 -9.90 -3.49
N PHE A 332 17.36 -10.21 -3.54
CA PHE A 332 18.34 -9.47 -4.31
C PHE A 332 19.51 -10.35 -4.75
N ALA A 333 20.17 -9.96 -5.85
CA ALA A 333 21.50 -10.45 -6.19
C ALA A 333 22.56 -9.50 -5.59
N ILE A 334 23.68 -10.05 -5.10
CA ILE A 334 24.76 -9.27 -4.50
C ILE A 334 25.88 -9.14 -5.52
N LYS A 335 26.13 -7.93 -6.01
CA LYS A 335 27.19 -7.66 -6.98
C LYS A 335 28.33 -6.88 -6.33
N ASN A 336 29.55 -7.37 -6.43
CA ASN A 336 30.72 -6.61 -5.99
C ASN A 336 31.00 -5.47 -6.99
N THR A 337 31.08 -4.24 -6.49
CA THR A 337 31.24 -3.05 -7.34
C THR A 337 32.62 -2.94 -7.97
N HIS A 338 33.66 -3.46 -7.30
CA HIS A 338 35.04 -3.38 -7.77
C HIS A 338 35.33 -4.38 -8.90
N THR A 339 34.82 -5.60 -8.78
CA THR A 339 35.07 -6.68 -9.74
C THR A 339 33.95 -6.85 -10.76
N GLY A 340 32.75 -6.35 -10.47
CA GLY A 340 31.56 -6.57 -11.27
C GLY A 340 30.95 -7.97 -11.14
N LEU A 341 31.54 -8.84 -10.31
CA LEU A 341 31.12 -10.24 -10.13
C LEU A 341 30.02 -10.36 -9.06
N PHE A 342 29.18 -11.38 -9.17
CA PHE A 342 28.09 -11.68 -8.26
C PHE A 342 28.48 -12.72 -7.21
N LEU A 343 28.03 -12.52 -5.97
CA LEU A 343 28.20 -13.47 -4.88
C LEU A 343 27.29 -14.68 -5.08
N THR A 344 27.87 -15.86 -4.96
CA THR A 344 27.20 -17.15 -5.03
C THR A 344 27.78 -18.08 -3.98
N GLU A 345 27.07 -19.15 -3.67
CA GLU A 345 27.55 -20.19 -2.75
C GLU A 345 27.74 -21.51 -3.51
N GLN A 346 28.92 -22.11 -3.40
CA GLN A 346 29.25 -23.35 -4.10
C GLN A 346 29.88 -24.34 -3.14
N GLU A 347 29.35 -25.55 -3.09
CA GLU A 347 29.99 -26.64 -2.35
C GLU A 347 31.14 -27.24 -3.19
N PRO A 348 32.31 -27.54 -2.60
CA PRO A 348 32.70 -27.38 -1.19
C PRO A 348 33.39 -26.03 -0.87
N ALA A 349 33.43 -25.10 -1.82
CA ALA A 349 34.22 -23.88 -1.76
C ALA A 349 33.67 -22.75 -0.85
N GLY A 350 32.42 -22.85 -0.42
CA GLY A 350 31.73 -21.79 0.31
C GLY A 350 31.34 -20.62 -0.59
N PHE A 351 31.45 -19.40 -0.08
CA PHE A 351 31.06 -18.20 -0.82
C PHE A 351 32.13 -17.80 -1.85
N CYS A 352 31.71 -17.52 -3.08
CA CYS A 352 32.60 -17.05 -4.14
C CYS A 352 31.90 -16.06 -5.09
N TYR A 353 32.69 -15.40 -5.93
CA TYR A 353 32.24 -14.39 -6.87
C TYR A 353 32.37 -14.87 -8.31
N VAL A 354 31.29 -14.77 -9.09
CA VAL A 354 31.13 -15.31 -10.45
C VAL A 354 30.55 -14.27 -11.41
N GLU A 355 30.68 -14.47 -12.72
CA GLU A 355 30.15 -13.52 -13.71
C GLU A 355 28.62 -13.47 -13.74
N SER A 356 27.96 -14.59 -13.46
CA SER A 356 26.50 -14.69 -13.37
C SER A 356 26.11 -15.68 -12.26
N THR A 357 24.98 -15.41 -11.59
CA THR A 357 24.46 -16.30 -10.55
C THR A 357 22.94 -16.39 -10.60
N GLN A 358 22.42 -17.57 -10.28
CA GLN A 358 21.00 -17.79 -9.99
C GLN A 358 20.68 -17.56 -8.51
N ASP A 359 21.68 -17.44 -7.65
CA ASP A 359 21.47 -17.23 -6.21
C ASP A 359 20.75 -15.91 -5.97
N ARG A 360 19.82 -15.97 -5.02
CA ARG A 360 19.06 -14.84 -4.52
C ARG A 360 19.14 -14.81 -3.02
N TRP A 361 19.28 -13.61 -2.50
CA TRP A 361 19.52 -13.36 -1.09
C TRP A 361 18.33 -12.59 -0.51
N THR A 362 17.93 -12.91 0.70
CA THR A 362 16.93 -12.16 1.47
C THR A 362 17.61 -11.40 2.59
N VAL A 363 16.92 -10.38 3.11
CA VAL A 363 17.35 -9.65 4.32
C VAL A 363 16.23 -9.67 5.35
N GLU A 364 16.59 -9.94 6.59
CA GLU A 364 15.69 -9.78 7.74
C GLU A 364 16.22 -8.65 8.63
N VAL A 365 15.34 -7.72 9.01
CA VAL A 365 15.70 -6.62 9.94
C VAL A 365 15.51 -7.08 11.38
N ILE A 366 16.59 -7.18 12.13
CA ILE A 366 16.59 -7.65 13.52
C ILE A 366 16.74 -6.43 14.43
N ARG A 367 15.65 -6.00 15.07
CA ARG A 367 15.67 -4.89 16.04
C ARG A 367 15.75 -5.43 17.47
N ARG A 368 16.71 -4.95 18.27
CA ARG A 368 16.86 -5.23 19.70
C ARG A 368 17.14 -3.93 20.46
N GLY A 369 16.12 -3.38 21.12
CA GLY A 369 16.23 -2.07 21.75
C GLY A 369 16.50 -0.97 20.71
N GLU A 370 17.62 -0.27 20.87
CA GLU A 370 18.09 0.75 19.93
C GLU A 370 18.88 0.16 18.76
N ASP A 371 19.41 -1.05 18.90
CA ASP A 371 20.26 -1.67 17.89
C ASP A 371 19.42 -2.31 16.77
N VAL A 372 19.87 -2.11 15.52
CA VAL A 372 19.25 -2.69 14.33
C VAL A 372 20.31 -3.47 13.55
N GLY A 373 20.10 -4.77 13.43
CA GLY A 373 20.94 -5.70 12.66
C GLY A 373 20.24 -6.22 11.41
N TYR A 374 21.04 -6.88 10.55
CA TYR A 374 20.56 -7.47 9.31
C TYR A 374 21.10 -8.89 9.15
N LYS A 375 20.20 -9.83 8.91
CA LYS A 375 20.55 -11.21 8.53
C LYS A 375 20.35 -11.36 7.03
N ILE A 376 21.41 -11.68 6.30
CA ILE A 376 21.35 -11.91 4.85
C ILE A 376 21.45 -13.41 4.60
N THR A 377 20.45 -13.99 3.94
CA THR A 377 20.31 -15.45 3.78
C THR A 377 20.20 -15.82 2.31
N ASN A 378 20.95 -16.83 1.87
CA ASN A 378 20.81 -17.39 0.53
C ASN A 378 19.52 -18.21 0.46
N LEU A 379 18.65 -17.91 -0.49
CA LEU A 379 17.38 -18.62 -0.66
C LEU A 379 17.54 -20.09 -1.06
N ARG A 380 18.59 -20.42 -1.82
CA ARG A 380 18.79 -21.79 -2.32
C ARG A 380 19.33 -22.71 -1.24
N THR A 381 20.30 -22.26 -0.45
CA THR A 381 21.00 -23.08 0.55
C THR A 381 20.44 -22.88 1.96
N GLY A 382 19.75 -21.77 2.22
CA GLY A 382 19.33 -21.37 3.56
C GLY A 382 20.47 -20.82 4.43
N ASN A 383 21.69 -20.73 3.90
CA ASN A 383 22.85 -20.29 4.66
C ASN A 383 22.91 -18.77 4.77
N ALA A 384 23.23 -18.29 5.97
CA ALA A 384 23.43 -16.88 6.23
C ALA A 384 24.85 -16.45 5.85
N LEU A 385 25.01 -15.24 5.33
CA LEU A 385 26.33 -14.61 5.17
C LEU A 385 26.87 -14.25 6.54
N VAL A 386 27.78 -15.05 7.08
CA VAL A 386 28.48 -14.73 8.34
C VAL A 386 29.95 -15.11 8.21
N PRO A 387 30.86 -14.43 8.94
CA PRO A 387 32.24 -14.86 9.06
C PRO A 387 32.35 -16.31 9.57
N GLU A 388 33.33 -17.06 9.06
CA GLU A 388 33.62 -18.41 9.56
C GLU A 388 34.00 -18.34 11.05
N GLY A 389 33.36 -19.16 11.88
CA GLY A 389 33.57 -19.20 13.34
C GLY A 389 32.61 -18.33 14.16
N ASP A 390 31.82 -17.46 13.53
CA ASP A 390 30.77 -16.67 14.19
C ASP A 390 29.40 -17.40 14.25
N VAL A 391 29.37 -18.73 14.02
CA VAL A 391 28.15 -19.53 14.15
C VAL A 391 27.80 -19.72 15.63
N ARG A 392 26.62 -19.32 16.05
CA ARG A 392 25.83 -20.18 16.94
C ARG A 392 24.50 -20.52 16.28
N ILE A 393 24.09 -21.72 16.65
CA ILE A 393 22.78 -22.29 16.43
C ILE A 393 22.19 -22.28 17.84
N GLY A 394 21.12 -21.51 18.05
CA GLY A 394 20.46 -21.39 19.34
C GLY A 394 18.98 -21.11 19.14
N ILE A 395 18.19 -22.18 19.17
CA ILE A 395 16.78 -22.15 19.53
C ILE A 395 16.70 -21.46 20.91
N ASP A 396 15.77 -20.51 21.04
CA ASP A 396 15.52 -19.64 22.20
C ASP A 396 16.59 -18.58 22.53
N ASP A 397 16.21 -17.32 22.29
CA ASP A 397 16.70 -16.08 22.92
C ASP A 397 18.21 -15.78 22.99
N GLN A 398 19.07 -16.55 22.33
CA GLN A 398 20.51 -16.25 22.21
C GLN A 398 20.90 -15.80 20.79
N ILE A 399 21.87 -14.89 20.76
CA ILE A 399 22.16 -13.92 19.69
C ILE A 399 23.15 -14.51 18.69
N ASP A 400 22.90 -14.35 17.38
CA ASP A 400 23.87 -14.69 16.34
C ASP A 400 23.93 -13.68 15.19
N GLY A 401 25.17 -13.36 14.80
CA GLY A 401 25.57 -12.86 13.48
C GLY A 401 24.94 -11.55 13.00
N PHE A 402 25.50 -10.40 13.41
CA PHE A 402 25.22 -9.15 12.73
C PHE A 402 26.00 -9.11 11.41
N ASN A 403 25.31 -8.94 10.27
CA ASN A 403 25.91 -8.19 9.17
C ASN A 403 25.64 -6.70 9.41
N LEU A 404 26.61 -6.02 10.01
CA LEU A 404 26.72 -4.57 9.96
C LEU A 404 27.04 -4.17 8.52
N VAL A 405 26.14 -3.41 7.94
CA VAL A 405 26.45 -2.72 6.70
C VAL A 405 27.09 -1.38 7.06
N ASP A 406 28.40 -1.27 6.89
CA ASP A 406 29.12 0.00 7.11
C ASP A 406 28.83 0.96 5.95
N PHE A 407 28.19 2.09 6.25
CA PHE A 407 27.70 3.11 5.30
C PHE A 407 28.61 4.32 5.16
N ASN A 408 29.93 4.14 5.21
CA ASN A 408 30.91 5.20 5.03
C ASN A 408 30.99 5.76 3.59
N GLU A 409 29.89 6.35 3.08
CA GLU A 409 29.92 7.48 2.13
C GLU A 409 28.85 8.56 2.44
N ARG A 410 28.15 8.48 3.59
CA ARG A 410 27.47 9.63 4.21
C ARG A 410 27.85 9.74 5.69
N ALA A 411 29.10 10.09 5.94
CA ALA A 411 29.55 10.47 7.28
C ALA A 411 28.81 11.76 7.72
N LEU A 412 27.75 11.58 8.52
CA LEU A 412 27.35 12.42 9.66
C LEU A 412 25.95 12.02 10.17
N VAL A 413 25.82 10.83 10.77
CA VAL A 413 25.14 10.67 12.07
C VAL A 413 25.88 9.58 12.83
N ILE A 414 26.37 9.95 14.00
CA ILE A 414 27.10 9.14 14.96
C ILE A 414 26.12 8.16 15.62
N VAL A 415 26.44 6.87 15.66
CA VAL A 415 26.08 6.02 16.80
C VAL A 415 27.34 5.36 17.32
N GLN A 416 28.16 6.15 18.02
CA GLN A 416 28.94 5.63 19.13
C GLN A 416 27.94 5.20 20.20
N LYS A 417 27.94 3.91 20.55
CA LYS A 417 27.64 3.50 21.93
C LYS A 417 28.85 2.72 22.45
N PHE A 418 29.83 3.47 22.92
CA PHE A 418 30.74 2.98 23.95
C PHE A 418 29.93 2.88 25.27
N GLU A 419 30.11 1.79 26.03
CA GLU A 419 30.66 1.77 27.40
C GLU A 419 30.52 0.37 28.05
N LEU A 420 31.67 -0.31 28.29
CA LEU A 420 32.29 -0.66 29.61
C LEU A 420 31.72 -1.94 30.28
N HIS A 421 32.50 -2.98 30.60
CA HIS A 421 33.62 -2.99 31.56
C HIS A 421 34.54 -4.23 31.40
N ARG A 422 35.85 -4.07 31.61
CA ARG A 422 36.59 -4.99 32.50
C ARG A 422 37.79 -4.32 33.16
N LYS A 423 37.88 -4.56 34.47
CA LYS A 423 38.88 -4.02 35.41
C LYS A 423 40.29 -4.61 35.16
N LYS A 424 41.27 -3.71 35.19
CA LYS A 424 42.68 -3.79 35.66
C LYS A 424 43.61 -4.91 35.16
N ALA A 425 44.81 -4.49 34.74
CA ALA A 425 46.04 -4.84 35.45
C ALA A 425 46.88 -3.57 35.64
N ALA A 426 47.34 -3.33 36.87
CA ALA A 426 48.24 -2.25 37.22
C ALA A 426 49.63 -2.55 36.64
N CYS A 427 50.22 -1.61 35.92
CA CYS A 427 51.66 -1.59 35.70
C CYS A 427 52.26 -0.61 36.70
N VAL A 428 53.02 -1.18 37.64
CA VAL A 428 53.79 -0.45 38.65
C VAL A 428 55.03 0.12 37.94
N VAL A 429 55.22 1.43 38.07
CA VAL A 429 56.47 2.11 37.74
C VAL A 429 57.42 1.91 38.93
N GLN A 430 58.60 1.35 38.67
CA GLN A 430 59.77 1.51 39.53
C GLN A 430 60.61 2.67 39.00
#